data_AF-A0A432SIP0-F1
#
_entry.id   AF-A0A432SIP0-F1
#
_cell.length_a   1.000
_cell.length_b   1.000
_cell.length_c   1.000
_cell.angle_alpha   90.00
_cell.angle_beta   90.00
_cell.angle_gamma   90.00
#
_symmetry.space_group_name_H-M   'P 1'
#
loop_
_entity.id
_entity.type
_entity.pdbx_description
1 polymer ?
#
loop_
_entity_poly.entity_id
_entity_poly.type
_entity_poly.pdbx_seq_one_letter_code
_entity_poly.pdbx_strand_id
1 'polypeptide(L)'
;MKIVIAFLLIFASMQLQAQMVKAAEDFKYLSERFANDYLFLLNDPKQFKYRSELRNTIKEMEEDLRIMAKETRNEDIHSILDYLSYTKDELQDLLDEGLKKENAQKVLDATSSIVEGVDSILQNLHQTLFKDELKYHIMKLSKLYMAIHLSIDPQENRTNLRNELHTVDAMLQNHNRTLYMTWHTYKRLFTTSPHYFIPHLTAIAVADLEESINRL
;
A
#
# COMPACT_ATOMS: atom_id res chain seq x y z
N MET A 1 31.32 -31.02 10.05
CA MET A 1 30.01 -31.31 9.41
C MET A 1 28.83 -30.65 10.14
N LYS A 2 28.65 -30.84 11.45
CA LYS A 2 27.53 -30.22 12.22
C LYS A 2 27.45 -28.69 12.13
N ILE A 3 28.59 -28.00 12.13
CA ILE A 3 28.65 -26.52 12.02
C ILE A 3 28.13 -26.02 10.66
N VAL A 4 28.50 -26.69 9.56
CA VAL A 4 28.06 -26.32 8.20
C VAL A 4 26.54 -26.48 8.04
N ILE A 5 25.97 -27.55 8.60
CA ILE A 5 24.52 -27.80 8.58
C ILE A 5 23.78 -26.70 9.37
N ALA A 6 24.30 -26.31 10.55
CA ALA A 6 23.70 -25.24 11.34
C ALA A 6 23.69 -23.89 10.60
N PHE A 7 24.80 -23.52 9.94
CA PHE A 7 24.85 -22.29 9.14
C PHE A 7 23.86 -22.29 7.97
N LEU A 8 23.71 -23.42 7.27
CA LEU A 8 22.75 -23.54 6.16
C LEU A 8 21.30 -23.38 6.65
N LEU A 9 20.97 -23.93 7.83
CA LEU A 9 19.64 -23.79 8.42
C LEU A 9 19.33 -22.35 8.83
N ILE A 10 20.30 -21.64 9.42
CA ILE A 10 20.13 -20.22 9.80
C ILE A 10 19.94 -19.35 8.55
N PHE A 11 20.73 -19.58 7.50
CA PHE A 11 20.61 -18.82 6.26
C PHE A 11 19.25 -19.06 5.59
N ALA A 12 18.79 -20.32 5.53
CA ALA A 12 17.47 -20.64 5.01
C ALA A 12 16.37 -19.95 5.82
N SER A 13 16.41 -19.99 7.16
CA SER A 13 15.40 -19.30 7.98
C SER A 13 15.39 -17.78 7.76
N MET A 14 16.56 -17.15 7.59
CA MET A 14 16.65 -15.72 7.27
C MET A 14 16.04 -15.40 5.91
N GLN A 15 16.25 -16.25 4.90
CA GLN A 15 15.65 -16.07 3.58
C GLN A 15 14.12 -16.19 3.61
N LEU A 16 13.58 -17.16 4.35
CA LEU A 16 12.13 -17.32 4.48
C LEU A 16 11.50 -16.12 5.20
N GLN A 17 12.12 -15.65 6.29
CA GLN A 17 11.65 -14.46 6.99
C GLN A 17 11.68 -13.22 6.09
N ALA A 18 12.75 -13.03 5.31
CA ALA A 18 12.84 -11.90 4.37
C ALA A 18 11.76 -11.96 3.27
N GLN A 19 11.43 -13.16 2.77
CA GLN A 19 10.33 -13.33 1.80
C GLN A 19 8.98 -12.99 2.44
N MET A 20 8.76 -13.40 3.68
CA MET A 20 7.52 -13.11 4.41
C MET A 20 7.37 -11.61 4.69
N VAL A 21 8.42 -10.93 5.15
CA VAL A 21 8.41 -9.47 5.36
C VAL A 21 8.11 -8.75 4.06
N LYS A 22 8.76 -9.16 2.96
CA LYS A 22 8.50 -8.57 1.66
C LYS A 22 7.05 -8.76 1.21
N ALA A 23 6.52 -9.98 1.29
CA ALA A 23 5.13 -10.27 0.91
C ALA A 23 4.14 -9.47 1.77
N ALA A 24 4.43 -9.28 3.05
CA ALA A 24 3.62 -8.42 3.93
C ALA A 24 3.65 -6.95 3.47
N GLU A 25 4.84 -6.36 3.28
CA GLU A 25 4.97 -4.97 2.78
C GLU A 25 4.32 -4.78 1.41
N ASP A 26 4.47 -5.73 0.49
CA ASP A 26 3.84 -5.73 -0.83
C ASP A 26 2.30 -5.79 -0.69
N PHE A 27 1.74 -6.67 0.14
CA PHE A 27 0.30 -6.75 0.40
C PHE A 27 -0.28 -5.43 0.96
N LYS A 28 0.45 -4.78 1.86
CA LYS A 28 0.10 -3.46 2.43
C LYS A 28 0.14 -2.35 1.38
N TYR A 29 1.14 -2.35 0.51
CA TYR A 29 1.19 -1.42 -0.62
C TYR A 29 0.04 -1.67 -1.62
N LEU A 30 -0.24 -2.93 -1.94
CA LEU A 30 -1.27 -3.33 -2.89
C LEU A 30 -2.68 -2.96 -2.42
N SER A 31 -2.96 -3.01 -1.11
CA SER A 31 -4.25 -2.56 -0.58
C SER A 31 -4.47 -1.05 -0.80
N GLU A 32 -3.46 -0.23 -0.55
CA GLU A 32 -3.50 1.21 -0.82
C GLU A 32 -3.66 1.50 -2.32
N ARG A 33 -2.93 0.75 -3.16
CA ARG A 33 -3.03 0.84 -4.62
C ARG A 33 -4.43 0.45 -5.11
N PHE A 34 -5.02 -0.61 -4.56
CA PHE A 34 -6.39 -1.03 -4.89
C PHE A 34 -7.39 0.09 -4.61
N ALA A 35 -7.35 0.68 -3.40
CA ALA A 35 -8.22 1.79 -3.06
C ALA A 35 -8.00 2.99 -3.99
N ASN A 36 -6.75 3.36 -4.26
CA ASN A 36 -6.42 4.46 -5.16
C ASN A 36 -7.00 4.22 -6.56
N ASP A 37 -6.73 3.07 -7.18
CA ASP A 37 -7.19 2.74 -8.53
C ASP A 37 -8.72 2.67 -8.61
N TYR A 38 -9.39 2.21 -7.55
CA TYR A 38 -10.85 2.25 -7.43
C TYR A 38 -11.39 3.68 -7.47
N LEU A 39 -10.79 4.59 -6.70
CA LEU A 39 -11.18 6.01 -6.67
C LEU A 39 -10.89 6.71 -8.01
N PHE A 40 -9.77 6.41 -8.66
CA PHE A 40 -9.47 6.91 -10.01
C PHE A 40 -10.52 6.48 -11.02
N LEU A 41 -10.94 5.21 -10.97
CA LEU A 41 -12.01 4.70 -11.82
C LEU A 41 -13.38 5.30 -11.53
N LEU A 42 -13.69 5.64 -10.29
CA LEU A 42 -14.91 6.38 -9.96
C LEU A 42 -14.90 7.79 -10.58
N ASN A 43 -13.75 8.45 -10.58
CA ASN A 43 -13.59 9.77 -11.19
C ASN A 43 -13.66 9.71 -12.72
N ASP A 44 -13.06 8.68 -13.34
CA ASP A 44 -13.09 8.49 -14.79
C ASP A 44 -13.30 7.00 -15.16
N PRO A 45 -14.57 6.58 -15.33
CA PRO A 45 -14.91 5.18 -15.60
C PRO A 45 -14.43 4.62 -16.94
N LYS A 46 -13.97 5.49 -17.86
CA LYS A 46 -13.49 5.09 -19.20
C LYS A 46 -12.05 4.58 -19.20
N GLN A 47 -11.34 4.69 -18.08
CA GLN A 47 -9.96 4.24 -17.98
C GLN A 47 -9.87 2.72 -17.80
N PHE A 48 -10.09 1.98 -18.89
CA PHE A 48 -10.07 0.51 -18.91
C PHE A 48 -8.81 -0.09 -18.27
N LYS A 49 -7.66 0.60 -18.37
CA LYS A 49 -6.41 0.20 -17.73
C LYS A 49 -6.61 -0.11 -16.23
N TYR A 50 -7.21 0.81 -15.48
CA TYR A 50 -7.38 0.63 -14.03
C TYR A 50 -8.32 -0.55 -13.68
N ARG A 51 -9.25 -0.93 -14.56
CA ARG A 51 -10.11 -2.11 -14.30
C ARG A 51 -9.31 -3.41 -14.34
N SER A 52 -8.40 -3.53 -15.30
CA SER A 52 -7.48 -4.66 -15.32
C SER A 52 -6.49 -4.60 -14.17
N GLU A 53 -5.99 -3.41 -13.79
CA GLU A 53 -5.09 -3.25 -12.65
C GLU A 53 -5.76 -3.71 -11.35
N LEU A 54 -6.99 -3.30 -11.03
CA LEU A 54 -7.70 -3.76 -9.82
C LEU A 54 -7.78 -5.28 -9.70
N ARG A 55 -8.11 -5.97 -10.80
CA ARG A 55 -8.18 -7.44 -10.82
C ARG A 55 -6.80 -8.08 -10.71
N ASN A 56 -5.76 -7.44 -11.25
CA ASN A 56 -4.39 -7.91 -11.10
C ASN A 56 -3.90 -7.72 -9.66
N THR A 57 -4.21 -6.58 -9.04
CA THR A 57 -3.89 -6.30 -7.63
C THR A 57 -4.48 -7.36 -6.70
N ILE A 58 -5.72 -7.79 -6.88
CA ILE A 58 -6.30 -8.88 -6.09
C ILE A 58 -5.54 -10.21 -6.26
N LYS A 59 -5.06 -10.52 -7.46
CA LYS A 59 -4.25 -11.73 -7.71
C LYS A 59 -2.86 -11.64 -7.08
N GLU A 60 -2.24 -10.47 -7.13
CA GLU A 60 -0.96 -10.21 -6.47
C GLU A 60 -1.10 -10.35 -4.94
N MET A 61 -2.17 -9.79 -4.37
CA MET A 61 -2.54 -9.98 -2.97
C MET A 61 -2.75 -11.46 -2.60
N GLU A 62 -3.43 -12.24 -3.45
CA GLU A 62 -3.60 -13.68 -3.24
C GLU A 62 -2.26 -14.44 -3.22
N GLU A 63 -1.33 -14.07 -4.10
CA GLU A 63 0.01 -14.65 -4.11
C GLU A 63 0.79 -14.31 -2.84
N ASP A 64 0.74 -13.06 -2.37
CA ASP A 64 1.40 -12.63 -1.13
C ASP A 64 0.83 -13.35 0.10
N LEU A 65 -0.49 -13.55 0.18
CA LEU A 65 -1.11 -14.38 1.22
C LEU A 65 -0.59 -15.81 1.19
N ARG A 66 -0.47 -16.40 -0.01
CA ARG A 66 0.05 -17.76 -0.17
C ARG A 66 1.50 -17.87 0.31
N ILE A 67 2.34 -16.86 -0.02
CA ILE A 67 3.72 -16.79 0.46
C ILE A 67 3.74 -16.70 1.98
N MET A 68 3.01 -15.75 2.58
CA MET A 68 2.97 -15.58 4.04
C MET A 68 2.46 -16.83 4.76
N ALA A 69 1.40 -17.47 4.24
CA ALA A 69 0.81 -18.67 4.82
C ALA A 69 1.74 -19.89 4.76
N LYS A 70 2.52 -20.02 3.69
CA LYS A 70 3.47 -21.12 3.53
C LYS A 70 4.66 -21.00 4.48
N GLU A 71 5.12 -19.77 4.72
CA GLU A 71 6.36 -19.53 5.46
C GLU A 71 6.15 -19.32 6.96
N THR A 72 4.94 -18.95 7.40
CA THR A 72 4.63 -18.78 8.82
C THR A 72 4.45 -20.11 9.55
N ARG A 73 4.86 -20.15 10.82
CA ARG A 73 4.54 -21.21 11.79
C ARG A 73 3.84 -20.66 13.04
N ASN A 74 3.53 -19.36 13.03
CA ASN A 74 2.93 -18.67 14.15
C ASN A 74 1.40 -18.72 14.01
N GLU A 75 0.72 -19.33 14.98
CA GLU A 75 -0.74 -19.45 15.01
C GLU A 75 -1.45 -18.09 15.04
N ASP A 76 -0.87 -17.09 15.71
CA ASP A 76 -1.41 -15.73 15.74
C ASP A 76 -1.39 -15.10 14.35
N ILE A 77 -0.30 -15.32 13.60
CA ILE A 77 -0.18 -14.85 12.22
C ILE A 77 -1.17 -15.59 11.31
N HIS A 78 -1.40 -16.90 11.52
CA HIS A 78 -2.41 -17.62 10.73
C HIS A 78 -3.81 -17.02 10.88
N SER A 79 -4.21 -16.67 12.11
CA SER A 79 -5.50 -16.02 12.37
C SER A 79 -5.62 -14.68 11.65
N ILE A 80 -4.53 -13.90 11.60
CA ILE A 80 -4.48 -12.63 10.86
C ILE A 80 -4.57 -12.90 9.34
N LEU A 81 -3.87 -13.91 8.82
CA LEU A 81 -3.91 -14.25 7.39
C LEU A 81 -5.30 -14.70 6.93
N ASP A 82 -6.04 -15.45 7.75
CA ASP A 82 -7.43 -15.81 7.46
C ASP A 82 -8.32 -14.57 7.36
N TYR A 83 -8.15 -13.62 8.29
CA TYR A 83 -8.83 -12.33 8.26
C TYR A 83 -8.47 -11.49 7.02
N LEU A 84 -7.18 -11.44 6.65
CA LEU A 84 -6.72 -10.73 5.46
C LEU A 84 -7.25 -11.38 4.17
N SER A 85 -7.32 -12.71 4.11
CA SER A 85 -7.93 -13.43 2.99
C SER A 85 -9.40 -13.08 2.84
N TYR A 86 -10.16 -13.11 3.94
CA TYR A 86 -11.57 -12.71 3.95
C TYR A 86 -11.74 -11.26 3.47
N THR A 87 -10.94 -10.33 3.98
CA THR A 87 -11.03 -8.90 3.61
C THR A 87 -10.67 -8.67 2.14
N LYS A 88 -9.71 -9.44 1.59
CA LYS A 88 -9.38 -9.43 0.15
C LYS A 88 -10.55 -9.98 -0.68
N ASP A 89 -11.24 -11.01 -0.22
CA ASP A 89 -12.44 -11.52 -0.89
C ASP A 89 -13.57 -10.47 -0.90
N GLU A 90 -13.75 -9.72 0.19
CA GLU A 90 -14.69 -8.60 0.23
C GLU A 90 -14.37 -7.52 -0.83
N LEU A 91 -13.09 -7.18 -1.03
CA LEU A 91 -12.69 -6.27 -2.10
C LEU A 91 -13.03 -6.80 -3.51
N GLN A 92 -12.89 -8.11 -3.72
CA GLN A 92 -13.25 -8.77 -4.98
C GLN A 92 -14.77 -8.72 -5.20
N ASP A 93 -15.55 -8.99 -4.17
CA ASP A 93 -17.02 -8.91 -4.22
C ASP A 93 -17.49 -7.48 -4.52
N LEU A 94 -16.92 -6.47 -3.86
CA LEU A 94 -17.21 -5.05 -4.12
C LEU A 94 -16.89 -4.65 -5.57
N LEU A 95 -15.87 -5.26 -6.17
CA LEU A 95 -15.51 -5.03 -7.57
C LEU A 95 -16.49 -5.70 -8.53
N ASP A 96 -16.97 -6.89 -8.21
CA ASP A 96 -17.91 -7.66 -9.04
C ASP A 96 -19.35 -7.11 -8.94
N GLU A 97 -19.73 -6.48 -7.83
CA GLU A 97 -20.94 -5.65 -7.71
C GLU A 97 -20.92 -4.40 -8.62
N GLY A 98 -19.74 -4.04 -9.14
CA GLY A 98 -19.50 -2.92 -10.02
C GLY A 98 -18.94 -1.68 -9.32
N LEU A 99 -18.39 -0.77 -10.11
CA LEU A 99 -17.84 0.50 -9.62
C LEU A 99 -18.97 1.45 -9.20
N LYS A 100 -19.13 1.64 -7.89
CA LYS A 100 -20.18 2.50 -7.33
C LYS A 100 -19.59 3.39 -6.24
N LYS A 101 -19.98 4.66 -6.24
CA LYS A 101 -19.51 5.62 -5.23
C LYS A 101 -19.89 5.21 -3.80
N GLU A 102 -21.05 4.58 -3.63
CA GLU A 102 -21.53 4.04 -2.35
C GLU A 102 -20.62 2.93 -1.78
N ASN A 103 -19.90 2.20 -2.63
CA ASN A 103 -18.94 1.18 -2.20
C ASN A 103 -17.55 1.78 -1.90
N ALA A 104 -17.30 3.05 -2.23
CA ALA A 104 -15.98 3.66 -2.04
C ALA A 104 -15.56 3.70 -0.57
N GLN A 105 -16.49 3.98 0.35
CA GLN A 105 -16.20 3.95 1.78
C GLN A 105 -15.82 2.55 2.24
N LYS A 106 -16.59 1.52 1.82
CA LYS A 106 -16.29 0.12 2.15
C LYS A 106 -14.91 -0.31 1.65
N VAL A 107 -14.52 0.12 0.44
CA VAL A 107 -13.18 -0.13 -0.09
C VAL A 107 -12.10 0.54 0.77
N LEU A 108 -12.31 1.79 1.20
CA LEU A 108 -11.38 2.49 2.09
C LEU A 108 -11.26 1.81 3.46
N ASP A 109 -12.37 1.37 4.04
CA ASP A 109 -12.40 0.69 5.33
C ASP A 109 -11.69 -0.66 5.22
N ALA A 110 -12.05 -1.50 4.23
CA ALA A 110 -11.43 -2.80 4.01
C ALA A 110 -9.92 -2.71 3.75
N THR A 111 -9.47 -1.74 2.94
CA THR A 111 -8.04 -1.54 2.70
C THR A 111 -7.30 -1.03 3.95
N SER A 112 -7.94 -0.22 4.79
CA SER A 112 -7.37 0.21 6.07
C SER A 112 -7.26 -0.95 7.07
N SER A 113 -8.29 -1.81 7.16
CA SER A 113 -8.25 -3.03 7.96
C SER A 113 -7.16 -4.01 7.50
N ILE A 114 -6.92 -4.10 6.20
CA ILE A 114 -5.79 -4.86 5.66
C ILE A 114 -4.46 -4.29 6.16
N VAL A 115 -4.27 -2.97 6.08
CA VAL A 115 -3.05 -2.32 6.55
C VAL A 115 -2.81 -2.61 8.03
N GLU A 116 -3.83 -2.52 8.87
CA GLU A 116 -3.75 -2.83 10.31
C GLU A 116 -3.37 -4.30 10.58
N GLY A 117 -3.97 -5.23 9.83
CA GLY A 117 -3.63 -6.65 9.93
C GLY A 117 -2.19 -6.92 9.51
N VAL A 118 -1.74 -6.33 8.40
CA VAL A 118 -0.36 -6.48 7.95
C VAL A 118 0.64 -5.84 8.92
N ASP A 119 0.36 -4.66 9.45
CA ASP A 119 1.21 -4.01 10.45
C ASP A 119 1.36 -4.89 11.70
N SER A 120 0.30 -5.60 12.08
CA SER A 120 0.36 -6.60 13.16
C SER A 120 1.30 -7.77 12.83
N ILE A 121 1.33 -8.23 11.57
CA ILE A 121 2.30 -9.25 11.11
C ILE A 121 3.73 -8.70 11.15
N LEU A 122 3.96 -7.52 10.58
CA LEU A 122 5.30 -6.90 10.51
C LEU A 122 5.87 -6.62 11.90
N GLN A 123 5.03 -6.21 12.86
CA GLN A 123 5.42 -6.05 14.27
C GLN A 123 5.90 -7.37 14.90
N ASN A 124 5.23 -8.50 14.61
CA ASN A 124 5.65 -9.83 15.05
C ASN A 124 6.98 -10.27 14.40
N LEU A 125 7.28 -9.77 13.21
CA LEU A 125 8.53 -10.07 12.49
C LEU A 125 9.68 -9.12 12.85
N HIS A 126 9.40 -8.03 13.57
CA HIS A 126 10.35 -6.96 13.95
C HIS A 126 11.16 -6.38 12.78
N GLN A 127 10.56 -6.31 11.59
CA GLN A 127 11.25 -5.85 10.38
C GLN A 127 10.31 -5.04 9.50
N THR A 128 10.84 -3.93 8.96
CA THR A 128 10.25 -3.17 7.86
C THR A 128 11.34 -2.83 6.85
N LEU A 129 10.96 -2.67 5.58
CA LEU A 129 11.89 -2.30 4.51
C LEU A 129 11.63 -0.85 4.12
N PHE A 130 12.59 0.04 4.39
CA PHE A 130 12.44 1.48 4.17
C PHE A 130 11.86 1.85 2.79
N LYS A 131 12.30 1.17 1.72
CA LYS A 131 11.81 1.42 0.37
C LYS A 131 10.32 1.10 0.23
N ASP A 132 9.90 -0.03 0.78
CA ASP A 132 8.54 -0.54 0.64
C ASP A 132 7.59 0.24 1.55
N GLU A 133 8.03 0.56 2.76
CA GLU A 133 7.33 1.48 3.67
C GLU A 133 7.11 2.85 3.01
N LEU A 134 8.15 3.42 2.37
CA LEU A 134 8.04 4.70 1.69
C LEU A 134 7.09 4.64 0.48
N LYS A 135 7.10 3.57 -0.31
CA LYS A 135 6.12 3.38 -1.41
C LYS A 135 4.70 3.35 -0.89
N TYR A 136 4.45 2.60 0.19
CA TYR A 136 3.16 2.58 0.86
C TYR A 136 2.69 3.99 1.22
N HIS A 137 3.53 4.79 1.88
CA HIS A 137 3.17 6.15 2.27
C HIS A 137 2.90 7.07 1.07
N ILE A 138 3.67 6.96 -0.01
CA ILE A 138 3.43 7.70 -1.25
C ILE A 138 2.09 7.30 -1.90
N MET A 139 1.78 6.01 -1.97
CA MET A 139 0.50 5.53 -2.51
C MET A 139 -0.68 6.02 -1.66
N LYS A 140 -0.54 5.97 -0.33
CA LYS A 140 -1.55 6.47 0.60
C LYS A 140 -1.84 7.96 0.43
N LEU A 141 -0.82 8.79 0.15
CA LEU A 141 -1.05 10.20 -0.21
C LEU A 141 -1.95 10.35 -1.44
N SER A 142 -1.73 9.53 -2.47
CA SER A 142 -2.56 9.51 -3.68
C SER A 142 -4.00 9.11 -3.36
N LYS A 143 -4.19 8.03 -2.59
CA LYS A 143 -5.51 7.58 -2.12
C LYS A 143 -6.25 8.71 -1.40
N LEU A 144 -5.60 9.33 -0.41
CA LEU A 144 -6.19 10.42 0.39
C LEU A 144 -6.54 11.64 -0.47
N TYR A 145 -5.65 12.00 -1.40
CA TYR A 145 -5.91 13.06 -2.37
C TYR A 145 -7.17 12.77 -3.19
N MET A 146 -7.31 11.56 -3.73
CA MET A 146 -8.49 11.15 -4.50
C MET A 146 -9.77 11.10 -3.67
N ALA A 147 -9.71 10.59 -2.44
CA ALA A 147 -10.86 10.52 -1.54
C ALA A 147 -11.44 11.92 -1.22
N ILE A 148 -10.56 12.91 -0.99
CA ILE A 148 -10.95 14.31 -0.76
C ILE A 148 -11.74 14.87 -1.95
N HIS A 149 -11.29 14.61 -3.18
CA HIS A 149 -11.98 15.12 -4.38
C HIS A 149 -13.32 14.47 -4.64
N LEU A 150 -13.42 13.16 -4.42
CA LEU A 150 -14.69 12.47 -4.52
C LEU A 150 -15.64 12.83 -3.37
N SER A 151 -15.21 13.69 -2.44
CA SER A 151 -15.97 14.13 -1.26
C SER A 151 -16.36 12.95 -0.36
N ILE A 152 -15.46 11.97 -0.23
CA ILE A 152 -15.57 10.86 0.71
C ILE A 152 -14.84 11.31 1.98
N ASP A 153 -15.57 11.47 3.07
CA ASP A 153 -15.10 11.98 4.37
C ASP A 153 -14.00 13.05 4.27
N PRO A 154 -14.26 14.17 3.56
CA PRO A 154 -13.21 15.10 3.14
C PRO A 154 -12.49 15.79 4.29
N GLN A 155 -13.11 15.94 5.47
CA GLN A 155 -12.47 16.56 6.63
C GLN A 155 -11.44 15.62 7.28
N GLU A 156 -11.82 14.36 7.46
CA GLU A 156 -10.94 13.33 7.99
C GLU A 156 -9.78 13.07 7.02
N ASN A 157 -10.08 12.88 5.73
CA ASN A 157 -9.06 12.63 4.72
C ASN A 157 -8.09 13.80 4.55
N ARG A 158 -8.50 15.06 4.76
CA ARG A 158 -7.58 16.22 4.82
C ARG A 158 -6.64 16.17 6.01
N THR A 159 -7.14 15.75 7.17
CA THR A 159 -6.33 15.58 8.37
C THR A 159 -5.31 14.47 8.17
N ASN A 160 -5.76 13.33 7.66
CA ASN A 160 -4.90 12.19 7.33
C ASN A 160 -3.86 12.57 6.27
N LEU A 161 -4.24 13.30 5.22
CA LEU A 161 -3.31 13.77 4.19
C LEU A 161 -2.22 14.66 4.80
N ARG A 162 -2.57 15.58 5.70
CA ARG A 162 -1.57 16.43 6.38
C ARG A 162 -0.60 15.61 7.22
N ASN A 163 -1.10 14.66 7.99
CA ASN A 163 -0.26 13.80 8.82
C ASN A 163 0.69 12.97 7.94
N GLU A 164 0.16 12.41 6.86
CA GLU A 164 0.92 11.58 5.92
C GLU A 164 2.01 12.39 5.18
N LEU A 165 1.71 13.64 4.82
CA LEU A 165 2.71 14.57 4.27
C LEU A 165 3.88 14.80 5.24
N HIS A 166 3.63 14.86 6.55
CA HIS A 166 4.68 14.99 7.55
C HIS A 166 5.49 13.71 7.72
N THR A 167 4.84 12.55 7.68
CA THR A 167 5.51 11.23 7.73
C THR A 167 6.51 11.08 6.58
N VAL A 168 6.08 11.29 5.34
CA VAL A 168 6.95 11.19 4.16
C VAL A 168 8.11 12.19 4.20
N ASP A 169 7.84 13.41 4.67
CA ASP A 169 8.88 14.44 4.85
C ASP A 169 9.98 13.97 5.81
N ALA A 170 9.59 13.44 6.96
CA ALA A 170 10.51 12.94 7.98
C ALA A 170 11.29 11.71 7.50
N MET A 171 10.66 10.79 6.78
CA MET A 171 11.33 9.64 6.18
C MET A 171 12.42 10.08 5.20
N LEU A 172 12.11 11.00 4.29
CA LEU A 172 13.02 11.40 3.22
C LEU A 172 14.16 12.31 3.67
N GLN A 173 13.92 13.19 4.65
CA GLN A 173 14.96 14.08 5.20
C GLN A 173 16.16 13.30 5.73
N ASN A 174 15.94 12.10 6.27
CA ASN A 174 16.97 11.29 6.92
C ASN A 174 17.67 10.29 5.98
N HIS A 175 17.17 10.08 4.77
CA HIS A 175 17.62 8.94 3.93
C HIS A 175 18.26 9.33 2.60
N ASN A 176 17.68 10.24 1.82
CA ASN A 176 18.20 10.53 0.47
C ASN A 176 17.89 11.96 0.00
N ARG A 177 18.93 12.77 -0.16
CA ARG A 177 18.82 14.19 -0.56
C ARG A 177 18.18 14.37 -1.94
N THR A 178 18.53 13.54 -2.92
CA THR A 178 17.99 13.66 -4.29
C THR A 178 16.50 13.38 -4.30
N LEU A 179 16.09 12.25 -3.69
CA LEU A 179 14.68 11.89 -3.58
C LEU A 179 13.90 12.93 -2.77
N TYR A 180 14.50 13.49 -1.72
CA TYR A 180 13.90 14.57 -0.95
C TYR A 180 13.63 15.83 -1.78
N MET A 181 14.52 16.22 -2.70
CA MET A 181 14.30 17.37 -3.59
C MET A 181 13.14 17.13 -4.58
N THR A 182 13.05 15.92 -5.14
CA THR A 182 11.92 15.51 -5.99
C THR A 182 10.61 15.55 -5.20
N TRP A 183 10.59 14.93 -4.02
CA TRP A 183 9.47 14.98 -3.10
C TRP A 183 9.03 16.39 -2.76
N HIS A 184 9.95 17.28 -2.38
CA HIS A 184 9.63 18.66 -2.02
C HIS A 184 8.95 19.41 -3.17
N THR A 185 9.29 19.08 -4.43
CA THR A 185 8.63 19.62 -5.61
C THR A 185 7.18 19.15 -5.70
N TYR A 186 6.94 17.83 -5.55
CA TYR A 186 5.60 17.24 -5.63
C TYR A 186 4.71 17.51 -4.42
N LYS A 187 5.29 17.68 -3.22
CA LYS A 187 4.58 18.03 -1.99
C LYS A 187 3.65 19.23 -2.18
N ARG A 188 4.06 20.19 -3.01
CA ARG A 188 3.25 21.38 -3.37
C ARG A 188 1.95 21.01 -4.11
N LEU A 189 1.94 19.96 -4.91
CA LEU A 189 0.72 19.47 -5.59
C LEU A 189 -0.32 18.98 -4.56
N PHE A 190 0.13 18.22 -3.56
CA PHE A 190 -0.74 17.70 -2.51
C PHE A 190 -1.23 18.80 -1.56
N THR A 191 -0.42 19.81 -1.25
CA THR A 191 -0.82 20.89 -0.33
C THR A 191 -1.69 21.98 -0.98
N THR A 192 -1.59 22.15 -2.30
CA THR A 192 -2.42 23.12 -3.06
C THR A 192 -3.76 22.53 -3.52
N SER A 193 -4.03 21.25 -3.24
CA SER A 193 -5.26 20.54 -3.61
C SER A 193 -6.58 21.23 -3.26
N PRO A 194 -6.70 22.02 -2.17
CA PRO A 194 -7.94 22.74 -1.87
C PRO A 194 -8.36 23.75 -2.94
N HIS A 195 -7.43 24.15 -3.81
CA HIS A 195 -7.66 25.15 -4.86
C HIS A 195 -7.59 24.58 -6.28
N TYR A 196 -6.77 23.56 -6.51
CA TYR A 196 -6.60 22.94 -7.82
C TYR A 196 -6.51 21.42 -7.66
N PHE A 197 -7.51 20.71 -8.16
CA PHE A 197 -7.54 19.26 -8.13
C PHE A 197 -7.23 18.67 -9.50
N ILE A 198 -6.08 17.99 -9.62
CA ILE A 198 -5.58 17.45 -10.88
C ILE A 198 -5.08 16.01 -10.68
N PRO A 199 -5.98 15.00 -10.72
CA PRO A 199 -5.65 13.58 -10.52
C PRO A 199 -4.47 13.07 -11.31
N HIS A 200 -4.42 13.46 -12.58
CA HIS A 200 -3.39 12.99 -13.50
C HIS A 200 -2.00 13.46 -13.09
N LEU A 201 -1.86 14.67 -12.55
CA LEU A 201 -0.57 15.14 -12.04
C LEU A 201 -0.16 14.39 -10.78
N THR A 202 -1.10 14.07 -9.90
CA THR A 202 -0.83 13.23 -8.71
C THR A 202 -0.39 11.83 -9.11
N ALA A 203 -1.07 11.19 -10.08
CA ALA A 203 -0.69 9.88 -10.60
C ALA A 203 0.72 9.89 -11.22
N ILE A 204 1.06 10.93 -12.00
CA ILE A 204 2.41 11.09 -12.58
C ILE A 204 3.45 11.29 -11.47
N ALA A 205 3.17 12.13 -10.48
CA ALA A 205 4.08 12.39 -9.36
C ALA A 205 4.35 11.13 -8.54
N VAL A 206 3.32 10.32 -8.27
CA VAL A 206 3.43 9.04 -7.56
C VAL A 206 4.30 8.07 -8.37
N ALA A 207 4.03 7.90 -9.67
CA ALA A 207 4.80 7.01 -10.52
C ALA A 207 6.29 7.40 -10.60
N ASP A 208 6.60 8.69 -10.73
CA ASP A 208 7.99 9.18 -10.75
C ASP A 208 8.70 9.00 -9.40
N LEU A 209 7.98 9.18 -8.28
CA LEU A 209 8.52 8.90 -6.94
C LEU A 209 8.78 7.41 -6.73
N GLU A 210 7.86 6.53 -7.12
CA GLU A 210 8.04 5.08 -7.04
C GLU A 210 9.23 4.61 -7.89
N GLU A 211 9.36 5.13 -9.11
CA GLU A 211 10.52 4.84 -9.97
C GLU A 211 11.82 5.30 -9.31
N SER A 212 11.82 6.49 -8.70
CA SER A 212 12.97 7.03 -7.97
C SER A 212 13.32 6.19 -6.73
N ILE A 213 12.32 5.68 -6.00
CA ILE A 213 12.51 4.79 -4.85
C ILE A 213 13.11 3.45 -5.28
N ASN A 214 12.68 2.91 -6.42
CA ASN A 214 13.21 1.65 -6.96
C ASN A 214 14.69 1.75 -7.36
N ARG A 215 15.19 2.96 -7.64
CA ARG A 215 16.60 3.22 -7.99
C ARG A 215 17.53 3.44 -6.80
N LEU A 216 16.99 3.56 -5.57
CA LEU A 216 17.79 3.61 -4.34
C LEU A 216 18.58 2.31 -4.12
#